data_AF-A0A958VQ06-F1
#
_entry.id   AF-A0A958VQ06-F1
#
_cell.length_a   1.000
_cell.length_b   1.000
_cell.length_c   1.000
_cell.angle_alpha   90.00
_cell.angle_beta   90.00
_cell.angle_gamma   90.00
#
_symmetry.space_group_name_H-M   'P 1'
#
loop_
_entity.id
_entity.type
_entity.pdbx_description
1 polymer ?
#
loop_
_entity_poly.entity_id
_entity_poly.type
_entity_poly.pdbx_seq_one_letter_code
_entity_poly.pdbx_strand_id
1 'polypeptide(L)'
;MHNFKSHFRYNNSKRNGILFLAIIIVALQLIYYFVDFSKQNSTEEQSTEILQFQQEIDSLKKVAQEDSKPKIFPFNPSFLTDYRGYQLGMSTEEIDKLLQHRAAGKYINSSEEFQQVTGVSDSLLKTIE
;
A
#
# COMPACT_ATOMS: atom_id res chain seq x y z
N MET A 1 -11.07 -14.22 -69.53
CA MET A 1 -12.24 -13.91 -68.68
C MET A 1 -12.64 -15.18 -67.95
N HIS A 2 -12.31 -15.28 -66.66
CA HIS A 2 -12.72 -16.43 -65.85
C HIS A 2 -14.17 -16.23 -65.41
N ASN A 3 -15.06 -17.10 -65.90
CA ASN A 3 -16.47 -17.10 -65.53
C ASN A 3 -16.61 -17.74 -64.15
N PHE A 4 -16.91 -16.94 -63.11
CA PHE A 4 -17.37 -17.47 -61.83
C PHE A 4 -18.70 -18.21 -62.06
N LYS A 5 -18.65 -19.55 -62.10
CA LYS A 5 -19.88 -20.36 -62.13
C LYS A 5 -20.62 -20.14 -60.81
N SER A 6 -21.87 -19.69 -60.89
CA SER A 6 -22.72 -19.52 -59.72
C SER A 6 -22.99 -20.89 -59.08
N HIS A 7 -22.35 -21.15 -57.93
CA HIS A 7 -22.60 -22.33 -57.10
C HIS A 7 -23.92 -22.23 -56.32
N PHE A 8 -24.69 -21.16 -56.54
CA PHE A 8 -25.93 -20.85 -55.82
C PHE A 8 -27.20 -21.32 -56.55
N ARG A 9 -27.20 -22.53 -57.13
CA ARG A 9 -28.42 -23.14 -57.69
C ARG A 9 -29.18 -23.94 -56.64
N TYR A 10 -29.69 -23.23 -55.64
CA TYR A 10 -30.49 -23.83 -54.56
C TYR A 10 -31.99 -23.75 -54.88
N ASN A 11 -32.71 -24.87 -54.69
CA ASN A 11 -34.17 -24.90 -54.74
C ASN A 11 -34.76 -23.90 -53.74
N ASN A 12 -35.93 -23.33 -54.02
CA ASN A 12 -36.56 -22.28 -53.22
C ASN A 12 -36.67 -22.66 -51.72
N SER A 13 -36.97 -23.93 -51.42
CA SER A 13 -37.00 -24.45 -50.06
C SER A 13 -35.64 -24.44 -49.35
N LYS A 14 -34.54 -24.73 -50.07
CA LYS A 14 -33.17 -24.74 -49.51
C LYS A 14 -32.71 -23.32 -49.19
N ARG A 15 -33.06 -22.34 -50.03
CA ARG A 15 -32.76 -20.92 -49.80
C ARG A 15 -33.50 -20.37 -48.57
N ASN A 16 -34.76 -20.75 -48.40
CA ASN A 16 -35.54 -20.35 -47.23
C ASN A 16 -34.98 -20.95 -45.94
N GLY A 17 -34.48 -22.18 -45.97
CA GLY A 17 -33.81 -22.80 -44.82
C GLY A 17 -32.54 -22.06 -44.39
N ILE A 18 -31.71 -21.63 -45.35
CA ILE A 18 -30.49 -20.84 -45.06
C ILE A 18 -30.85 -19.48 -44.46
N LEU A 19 -31.86 -18.80 -45.00
CA LEU A 19 -32.33 -17.52 -44.46
C LEU A 19 -32.89 -17.68 -43.05
N PHE A 20 -33.67 -18.74 -42.80
CA PHE A 20 -34.19 -19.04 -41.47
C PHE A 20 -33.07 -19.31 -40.45
N LEU A 21 -32.06 -20.08 -40.84
CA LEU A 21 -30.88 -20.32 -40.00
C LEU A 21 -30.12 -19.02 -39.69
N ALA A 22 -29.95 -18.15 -40.68
CA ALA A 22 -29.31 -16.85 -40.48
C ALA A 22 -30.07 -15.96 -39.49
N ILE A 23 -31.41 -15.94 -39.58
CA ILE A 23 -32.26 -15.21 -38.62
C ILE A 23 -32.10 -15.76 -37.21
N ILE A 24 -32.06 -17.08 -37.03
CA ILE A 24 -31.83 -17.70 -35.71
C ILE A 24 -30.48 -17.29 -35.14
N ILE A 25 -29.41 -17.33 -35.95
CA ILE A 25 -28.07 -16.96 -35.50
C ILE A 25 -28.06 -15.49 -35.04
N VAL A 26 -28.65 -14.58 -35.82
CA VAL A 26 -28.75 -13.17 -35.46
C VAL A 26 -29.59 -12.98 -34.18
N ALA A 27 -30.72 -13.67 -34.05
CA ALA A 27 -31.54 -13.60 -32.85
C ALA A 27 -30.80 -14.07 -31.60
N LEU A 28 -30.04 -15.17 -31.68
CA LEU A 28 -29.21 -15.65 -30.58
C LEU A 28 -28.09 -14.67 -30.22
N GLN A 29 -27.47 -14.02 -31.21
CA GLN A 29 -26.47 -12.98 -30.99
C GLN A 29 -27.07 -11.74 -30.30
N LEU A 30 -28.28 -11.32 -30.71
CA LEU A 30 -28.98 -10.22 -30.05
C LEU A 30 -29.35 -10.59 -28.61
N ILE A 31 -29.85 -11.80 -28.37
CA ILE A 31 -30.13 -12.28 -27.00
C ILE A 31 -28.86 -12.29 -26.16
N TYR A 32 -27.74 -12.80 -26.69
CA TYR A 32 -26.45 -12.78 -25.98
C TYR A 32 -25.96 -11.35 -25.69
N TYR A 33 -26.16 -10.42 -26.61
CA TYR A 33 -25.73 -9.03 -26.44
C TYR A 33 -26.63 -8.23 -25.49
N PHE A 34 -27.94 -8.43 -25.54
CA PHE A 34 -28.92 -7.66 -24.77
C PHE A 34 -29.24 -8.27 -23.41
N VAL A 35 -29.07 -9.57 -23.22
CA VAL A 35 -29.23 -10.20 -21.91
C VAL A 35 -27.91 -10.11 -21.17
N ASP A 36 -27.91 -9.37 -20.07
CA ASP A 36 -26.78 -9.34 -19.17
C ASP A 36 -26.68 -10.67 -18.41
N PHE A 37 -25.85 -11.57 -18.92
CA PHE A 37 -25.47 -12.81 -18.25
C PHE A 37 -24.30 -12.61 -17.29
N SER A 38 -23.89 -11.36 -17.03
CA SER A 38 -23.03 -11.08 -15.90
C SER A 38 -23.76 -11.65 -14.69
N LYS A 39 -23.17 -12.69 -14.08
CA LYS A 39 -23.52 -13.02 -12.71
C LYS A 39 -23.39 -11.71 -11.99
N GLN A 40 -24.51 -11.22 -11.46
CA GLN A 40 -24.48 -10.28 -10.37
C GLN A 40 -23.55 -10.95 -9.37
N ASN A 41 -22.28 -10.55 -9.38
CA ASN A 41 -21.40 -10.76 -8.26
C ASN A 41 -22.11 -9.94 -7.22
N SER A 42 -22.98 -10.60 -6.47
CA SER A 42 -23.80 -10.03 -5.43
C SER A 42 -22.84 -9.51 -4.36
N THR A 43 -22.26 -8.34 -4.63
CA THR A 43 -21.75 -7.43 -3.62
C THR A 43 -22.90 -6.96 -2.71
N GLU A 44 -24.13 -7.39 -2.98
CA GLU A 44 -25.33 -7.15 -2.18
C GLU A 44 -25.67 -8.25 -1.18
N GLU A 45 -24.90 -9.35 -1.12
CA GLU A 45 -24.86 -10.22 0.05
C GLU A 45 -23.52 -10.07 0.76
N GLN A 46 -23.16 -8.83 1.10
CA GLN A 46 -22.38 -8.60 2.30
C GLN A 46 -23.26 -9.03 3.47
N SER A 47 -23.29 -10.33 3.77
CA SER A 47 -23.92 -10.82 4.98
C SER A 47 -23.36 -10.02 6.15
N THR A 48 -24.22 -9.65 7.10
CA THR A 48 -23.84 -8.87 8.29
C THR A 48 -22.60 -9.43 8.99
N GLU A 49 -22.43 -10.74 8.90
CA GLU A 49 -21.27 -11.50 9.37
C GLU A 49 -19.97 -11.15 8.63
N ILE A 50 -19.97 -11.05 7.29
CA ILE A 50 -18.78 -10.63 6.51
C ILE A 50 -18.35 -9.20 6.88
N LEU A 51 -19.31 -8.30 7.10
CA LEU A 51 -19.02 -6.92 7.53
C LEU A 51 -18.40 -6.86 8.92
N GLN A 52 -18.86 -7.69 9.86
CA GLN A 52 -18.29 -7.78 11.19
C GLN A 52 -16.84 -8.30 11.15
N PHE A 53 -16.59 -9.35 10.36
CA PHE A 53 -15.24 -9.87 10.18
C PHE A 53 -14.31 -8.86 9.50
N GLN A 54 -14.81 -8.09 8.52
CA GLN A 54 -14.01 -7.04 7.88
C GLN A 54 -13.60 -5.95 8.88
N GLN A 55 -14.51 -5.52 9.76
CA GLN A 55 -14.21 -4.54 10.80
C GLN A 55 -13.18 -5.05 11.80
N GLU A 56 -13.26 -6.34 12.17
CA GLU A 56 -12.28 -6.97 13.05
C GLU A 56 -10.89 -7.02 12.39
N ILE A 57 -10.82 -7.46 11.12
CA ILE A 57 -9.57 -7.49 10.35
C ILE A 57 -8.96 -6.09 10.24
N ASP A 58 -9.77 -5.08 9.94
CA ASP A 58 -9.31 -3.70 9.82
C ASP A 58 -8.81 -3.13 11.15
N SER A 59 -9.44 -3.51 12.26
CA SER A 59 -8.96 -3.15 13.61
C SER A 59 -7.61 -3.79 13.92
N LEU A 60 -7.48 -5.11 13.70
CA LEU A 60 -6.24 -5.86 13.92
C LEU A 60 -5.09 -5.32 13.05
N LYS A 61 -5.40 -4.95 11.81
CA LYS A 61 -4.41 -4.37 10.89
C LYS A 61 -3.86 -3.04 11.39
N LYS A 62 -4.70 -2.19 12.01
CA LYS A 62 -4.27 -0.93 12.61
C LYS A 62 -3.34 -1.16 13.79
N VAL A 63 -3.69 -2.09 14.68
CA VAL A 63 -2.85 -2.44 15.84
C VAL A 63 -1.50 -2.99 15.38
N ALA A 64 -1.51 -3.93 14.42
CA ALA A 64 -0.27 -4.48 13.85
C ALA A 64 0.61 -3.39 13.18
N GLN A 65 -0.02 -2.40 12.53
CA GLN A 65 0.70 -1.27 11.96
C GLN A 65 1.32 -0.37 13.04
N GLU A 66 0.65 -0.15 14.18
CA GLU A 66 1.20 0.60 15.30
C GLU A 66 2.33 -0.16 16.00
N ASP A 67 2.17 -1.45 16.23
CA ASP A 67 3.20 -2.31 16.83
C ASP A 67 4.43 -2.48 15.92
N SER A 68 4.25 -2.41 14.61
CA SER A 68 5.34 -2.46 13.62
C SER A 68 6.12 -1.16 13.52
N LYS A 69 5.67 -0.04 14.11
CA LYS A 69 6.45 1.19 14.12
C LYS A 69 7.71 0.97 14.98
N PRO A 70 8.89 1.44 14.53
CA PRO A 70 10.10 1.38 15.35
C PRO A 70 9.85 2.07 16.70
N LYS A 71 10.02 1.32 17.80
CA LYS A 71 9.94 1.90 19.15
C LYS A 71 11.18 2.75 19.38
N ILE A 72 11.00 4.07 19.41
CA ILE A 72 12.04 5.01 19.81
C ILE A 72 12.22 4.86 21.32
N PHE A 73 13.39 4.38 21.74
CA PHE A 73 13.73 4.28 23.16
C PHE A 73 14.36 5.60 23.60
N PRO A 74 13.75 6.34 24.55
CA PRO A 74 14.35 7.58 25.02
C PRO A 74 15.67 7.27 25.72
N PHE A 75 16.67 8.10 25.47
CA PHE A 75 17.94 8.11 26.20
C PHE A 75 18.02 9.39 27.02
N ASN A 76 18.81 9.35 28.09
CA ASN A 76 19.09 10.56 28.85
C ASN A 76 20.28 11.30 28.21
N PRO A 77 20.10 12.52 27.68
CA PRO A 77 21.17 13.26 26.99
C PRO A 77 22.35 13.56 27.92
N SER A 78 22.12 13.77 29.22
CA SER A 78 23.20 14.01 30.21
C SER A 78 24.05 12.77 30.50
N PHE A 79 23.49 11.58 30.28
CA PHE A 79 24.09 10.31 30.68
C PHE A 79 24.45 9.41 29.50
N LEU A 80 24.60 9.99 28.30
CA LEU A 80 25.08 9.27 27.13
C LEU A 80 26.48 8.68 27.41
N THR A 81 26.70 7.44 27.01
CA THR A 81 28.03 6.82 27.05
C THR A 81 28.73 7.09 25.73
N ASP A 82 30.06 7.08 25.74
CA ASP A 82 30.89 7.33 24.53
C ASP A 82 30.50 6.38 23.40
N TYR A 83 30.28 5.11 23.75
CA TYR A 83 29.77 4.10 22.83
C TYR A 83 28.43 4.49 22.21
N ARG A 84 27.46 4.95 23.01
CA ARG A 84 26.16 5.39 22.47
C ARG A 84 26.27 6.66 21.65
N GLY A 85 27.10 7.63 22.06
CA GLY A 85 27.37 8.83 21.26
C GLY A 85 27.94 8.48 19.88
N TYR A 86 28.88 7.53 19.84
CA TYR A 86 29.44 7.05 18.59
C TYR A 86 28.40 6.32 17.73
N GLN A 87 27.55 5.47 18.33
CA GLN A 87 26.45 4.81 17.63
C GLN A 87 25.43 5.79 17.05
N LEU A 88 25.24 6.94 17.69
CA LEU A 88 24.37 8.02 17.20
C LEU A 88 25.04 8.84 16.09
N GLY A 89 26.33 8.69 15.85
CA GLY A 89 27.05 9.42 14.79
C GLY A 89 27.67 10.73 15.26
N MET A 90 27.86 10.93 16.57
CA MET A 90 28.61 12.05 17.11
C MET A 90 30.12 11.87 16.86
N SER A 91 30.81 12.96 16.63
CA SER A 91 32.28 13.03 16.61
C SER A 91 32.85 12.88 18.03
N THR A 92 34.12 12.50 18.12
CA THR A 92 34.84 12.37 19.41
C THR A 92 34.86 13.69 20.17
N GLU A 93 34.99 14.81 19.47
CA GLU A 93 35.02 16.16 20.07
C GLU A 93 33.69 16.56 20.70
N GLU A 94 32.56 16.20 20.07
CA GLU A 94 31.22 16.45 20.61
C GLU A 94 30.94 15.59 21.85
N ILE A 95 31.43 14.35 21.86
CA ILE A 95 31.33 13.43 23.00
C ILE A 95 32.17 13.94 24.17
N ASP A 96 33.40 14.39 23.92
CA ASP A 96 34.28 14.91 24.97
C ASP A 96 33.69 16.15 25.67
N LYS A 97 33.06 17.05 24.91
CA LYS A 97 32.35 18.21 25.48
C LYS A 97 31.20 17.78 26.40
N LEU A 98 30.45 16.76 26.01
CA LEU A 98 29.37 16.20 26.83
C LEU A 98 29.91 15.62 28.14
N LEU A 99 31.00 14.84 28.06
CA LEU A 99 31.64 14.24 29.23
C LEU A 99 32.21 15.30 30.17
N GLN A 100 32.81 16.36 29.63
CA GLN A 100 33.32 17.48 30.41
C GLN A 100 32.18 18.23 31.13
N HIS A 101 31.04 18.44 30.46
CA HIS A 101 29.86 19.05 31.05
C HIS A 101 29.33 18.22 32.22
N ARG A 102 29.26 16.90 32.04
CA ARG A 102 28.87 15.93 33.08
C ARG A 102 29.87 15.88 34.23
N ALA A 103 31.17 15.94 33.95
CA ALA A 103 32.23 15.97 34.96
C ALA A 103 32.17 17.24 35.82
N ALA A 104 31.67 18.35 35.27
CA ALA A 104 31.39 19.58 36.01
C ALA A 104 30.13 19.50 36.91
N GLY A 105 29.46 18.34 36.95
CA GLY A 105 28.23 18.13 37.74
C GLY A 105 27.00 18.81 37.13
N LYS A 106 27.05 19.23 35.86
CA LYS A 106 25.95 19.89 35.17
C LYS A 106 25.15 18.88 34.34
N TYR A 107 23.84 19.11 34.28
CA TYR A 107 22.89 18.28 33.54
C TYR A 107 22.27 19.08 32.41
N ILE A 108 21.94 18.38 31.34
CA ILE A 108 21.25 18.88 30.15
C ILE A 108 19.78 18.51 30.28
N ASN A 109 18.92 19.53 30.19
CA ASN A 109 17.48 19.40 30.40
C ASN A 109 16.66 19.62 29.12
N SER A 110 17.28 20.09 28.02
CA SER A 110 16.61 20.29 26.73
C SER A 110 17.47 19.86 25.55
N SER A 111 16.83 19.63 24.39
CA SER A 111 17.50 19.31 23.14
C SER A 111 18.35 20.48 22.63
N GLU A 112 17.90 21.72 22.84
CA GLU A 112 18.66 22.93 22.50
C GLU A 112 19.90 23.07 23.37
N GLU A 113 19.78 22.77 24.68
CA GLU A 113 20.93 22.77 25.59
C GLU A 113 21.93 21.65 25.21
N PHE A 114 21.44 20.47 24.81
CA PHE A 114 22.28 19.40 24.29
C PHE A 114 23.08 19.86 23.07
N GLN A 115 22.42 20.54 22.14
CA GLN A 115 23.05 21.10 20.96
C GLN A 115 24.08 22.18 21.31
N GLN A 116 23.78 23.09 22.23
CA GLN A 116 24.70 24.14 22.65
C GLN A 116 25.96 23.59 23.33
N VAL A 117 25.82 22.55 24.16
CA VAL A 117 26.94 21.94 24.88
C VAL A 117 27.83 21.11 23.95
N THR A 118 27.22 20.25 23.14
CA THR A 118 27.95 19.30 22.29
C THR A 118 28.40 19.93 20.97
N GLY A 119 27.60 20.82 20.40
CA GLY A 119 27.79 21.41 19.08
C GLY A 119 27.27 20.55 17.92
N VAL A 120 26.41 19.56 18.20
CA VAL A 120 25.86 18.67 17.15
C VAL A 120 25.08 19.43 16.09
N SER A 121 25.17 18.96 14.84
CA SER A 121 24.43 19.54 13.72
C SER A 121 22.91 19.37 13.87
N ASP A 122 22.14 20.31 13.32
CA ASP A 122 20.66 20.24 13.29
C ASP A 122 20.15 18.94 12.66
N SER A 123 20.83 18.47 11.62
CA SER A 123 20.48 17.22 10.93
C SER A 123 20.63 16.01 11.85
N LEU A 124 21.70 15.99 12.63
CA LEU A 124 21.94 14.92 13.58
C LEU A 124 20.92 15.01 14.71
N LEU A 125 20.74 16.18 15.33
CA LEU A 125 19.80 16.39 16.42
C LEU A 125 18.39 15.89 16.07
N LYS A 126 17.89 16.23 14.87
CA LYS A 126 16.58 15.80 14.37
C LYS A 126 16.42 14.28 14.16
N THR A 127 17.53 13.56 14.05
CA THR A 127 17.53 12.10 13.91
C THR A 127 17.47 11.39 15.27
N ILE A 128 17.90 12.10 16.33
CA ILE A 128 18.00 11.56 17.69
C ILE A 128 16.80 12.03 18.56
N GLU A 129 16.13 13.12 18.19
CA GLU A 129 14.86 13.59 18.75
C GLU A 129 13.68 12.67 18.38
#